data_AF-A0A5J4Y3A8-F1
#
_entry.id   AF-A0A5J4Y3A8-F1
#
_cell.length_a   1.000
_cell.length_b   1.000
_cell.length_c   1.000
_cell.angle_alpha   90.00
_cell.angle_beta   90.00
_cell.angle_gamma   90.00
#
_symmetry.space_group_name_H-M   'P 1'
#
loop_
_entity.id
_entity.type
_entity.pdbx_description
1 polymer ?
#
loop_
_entity_poly.entity_id
_entity_poly.type
_entity_poly.pdbx_seq_one_letter_code
_entity_poly.pdbx_strand_id
1 'polypeptide(L)'
;VFDDPATGVYFESPDGTIPERDRKGELAFRPVSFTPWPVEAGTPGERLRIDIGPASKTSPRTFIFDRRIVDSDILKVTLPRPMGLVFEEDKAKGQVVVADFVEGSEAEKRNKVAKLNQSWRSVAQVGDVLRACTCTNLVYATRSLLGVKAPVRTIVVYGADNQKWPKVLAALKAGSRSDGEVTLVFERQRS
;
A
#
# COMPACT_ATOMS: atom_id res chain seq x y z
N VAL A 1 -24.49 -2.90 4.54
CA VAL A 1 -23.61 -1.87 5.13
C VAL A 1 -22.55 -2.55 5.99
N PHE A 2 -21.28 -2.23 5.75
CA PHE A 2 -20.18 -2.63 6.63
C PHE A 2 -19.76 -1.45 7.50
N ASP A 3 -19.59 -1.71 8.80
CA ASP A 3 -19.08 -0.75 9.76
C ASP A 3 -17.61 -1.09 10.07
N ASP A 4 -16.72 -0.12 9.90
CA ASP A 4 -15.34 -0.19 10.38
C ASP A 4 -15.24 0.40 11.80
N PRO A 5 -15.26 -0.42 12.86
CA PRO A 5 -15.23 0.08 14.24
C PRO A 5 -13.94 0.86 14.57
N ALA A 6 -12.86 0.66 13.79
CA ALA A 6 -11.60 1.37 14.01
C ALA A 6 -11.65 2.83 13.53
N THR A 7 -12.48 3.13 12.52
CA THR A 7 -12.54 4.47 11.90
C THR A 7 -13.93 5.11 11.99
N GLY A 8 -14.97 4.34 12.32
CA GLY A 8 -16.37 4.77 12.28
C GLY A 8 -16.90 5.03 10.87
N VAL A 9 -16.21 4.51 9.84
CA VAL A 9 -16.62 4.67 8.44
C VAL A 9 -17.61 3.58 8.07
N TYR A 10 -18.71 3.99 7.43
CA TYR A 10 -19.73 3.10 6.88
C TYR A 10 -19.51 2.89 5.39
N PHE A 11 -19.61 1.64 4.94
CA PHE A 11 -19.52 1.25 3.55
C PHE A 11 -20.85 0.62 3.12
N GLU A 12 -21.50 1.18 2.11
CA GLU A 12 -22.70 0.58 1.55
C GLU A 12 -22.35 -0.65 0.71
N SER A 13 -23.09 -1.73 0.95
CA SER A 13 -22.90 -3.04 0.29
C SER A 13 -24.28 -3.57 -0.09
N PRO A 14 -24.38 -4.44 -1.13
CA PRO A 14 -25.60 -5.17 -1.40
C PRO A 14 -26.11 -5.94 -0.17
N ASP A 15 -27.42 -6.17 -0.13
CA ASP A 15 -28.04 -6.94 0.93
C ASP A 15 -27.56 -8.38 0.93
N GLY A 16 -27.25 -8.91 2.12
CA GLY A 16 -26.75 -10.28 2.29
C GLY A 16 -25.24 -10.46 2.12
N THR A 17 -24.49 -9.42 1.71
CA THR A 17 -23.03 -9.53 1.62
C THR A 17 -22.40 -9.63 3.02
N ILE A 18 -21.53 -10.62 3.22
CA ILE A 18 -20.76 -10.81 4.46
C ILE A 18 -19.34 -10.29 4.23
N PRO A 19 -18.85 -9.31 5.02
CA PRO A 19 -17.50 -8.79 4.84
C PRO A 19 -16.45 -9.79 5.35
N GLU A 20 -15.30 -9.83 4.70
CA GLU A 20 -14.14 -10.54 5.22
C GLU A 20 -13.59 -9.82 6.45
N ARG A 21 -13.37 -10.60 7.51
CA ARG A 21 -12.75 -10.16 8.73
C ARG A 21 -11.48 -10.95 8.98
N ASP A 22 -10.45 -10.28 9.49
CA ASP A 22 -9.21 -10.94 9.88
C ASP A 22 -9.38 -11.71 11.21
N ARG A 23 -8.31 -12.35 11.67
CA ARG A 23 -8.32 -13.14 12.91
C ARG A 23 -8.66 -12.32 14.17
N LYS A 24 -8.59 -10.98 14.10
CA LYS A 24 -8.97 -10.06 15.18
C LYS A 24 -10.41 -9.55 15.03
N GLY A 25 -11.13 -9.98 14.00
CA GLY A 25 -12.47 -9.50 13.68
C GLY A 25 -12.48 -8.15 12.96
N GLU A 26 -11.33 -7.61 12.56
CA GLU A 26 -11.24 -6.34 11.83
C GLU A 26 -11.54 -6.55 10.34
N LEU A 27 -12.15 -5.57 9.67
CA LEU A 27 -12.41 -5.64 8.22
C LEU A 27 -11.10 -5.81 7.43
N ALA A 28 -11.16 -6.66 6.40
CA ALA A 28 -10.13 -6.75 5.36
C ALA A 28 -10.52 -5.91 4.14
N PHE A 29 -9.51 -5.35 3.46
CA PHE A 29 -9.74 -4.38 2.39
C PHE A 29 -9.04 -4.74 1.08
N ARG A 30 -9.53 -4.21 -0.03
CA ARG A 30 -8.81 -4.11 -1.29
C ARG A 30 -8.26 -2.68 -1.44
N PRO A 31 -6.98 -2.51 -1.80
CA PRO A 31 -6.45 -1.20 -2.15
C PRO A 31 -6.86 -0.86 -3.59
N VAL A 32 -7.69 0.17 -3.76
CA VAL A 32 -8.17 0.61 -5.08
C VAL A 32 -7.55 1.96 -5.48
N SER A 33 -7.51 2.88 -4.53
CA SER A 33 -6.94 4.23 -4.64
C SER A 33 -6.64 4.71 -3.21
N PHE A 34 -6.82 5.98 -2.89
CA PHE A 34 -6.66 6.51 -1.52
C PHE A 34 -7.67 5.96 -0.51
N THR A 35 -8.86 5.55 -0.96
CA THR A 35 -9.89 4.96 -0.12
C THR A 35 -9.90 3.45 -0.34
N PRO A 36 -9.55 2.66 0.68
CA PRO A 36 -9.65 1.21 0.59
C PRO A 36 -11.10 0.76 0.67
N TRP A 37 -11.42 -0.37 0.04
CA TRP A 37 -12.79 -0.90 0.01
C TRP A 37 -12.87 -2.25 0.74
N PRO A 38 -13.81 -2.47 1.68
CA PRO A 38 -13.96 -3.76 2.33
C PRO A 38 -14.28 -4.85 1.31
N VAL A 39 -13.78 -6.06 1.55
CA VAL A 39 -13.98 -7.20 0.65
C VAL A 39 -14.96 -8.21 1.23
N GLU A 40 -15.55 -9.03 0.37
CA GLU A 40 -16.44 -10.11 0.77
C GLU A 40 -15.65 -11.29 1.35
N ALA A 41 -16.27 -12.03 2.27
CA ALA A 41 -15.66 -13.21 2.87
C ALA A 41 -15.25 -14.25 1.81
N GLY A 42 -14.01 -14.73 1.89
CA GLY A 42 -13.50 -15.73 0.96
C GLY A 42 -12.93 -15.15 -0.33
N THR A 43 -12.78 -13.81 -0.42
CA THR A 43 -12.17 -13.16 -1.58
C THR A 43 -10.78 -13.76 -1.87
N PRO A 44 -10.49 -14.23 -3.09
CA PRO A 44 -9.19 -14.78 -3.42
C PRO A 44 -8.10 -13.71 -3.36
N GLY A 45 -6.88 -14.11 -3.00
CA GLY A 45 -5.71 -13.23 -2.98
C GLY A 45 -4.80 -13.42 -1.77
N GLU A 46 -3.68 -12.72 -1.78
CA GLU A 46 -2.70 -12.73 -0.70
C GLU A 46 -3.06 -11.68 0.35
N ARG A 47 -3.08 -12.08 1.63
CA ARG A 47 -3.39 -11.19 2.76
C ARG A 47 -2.10 -10.58 3.30
N LEU A 48 -1.98 -9.25 3.20
CA LEU A 48 -0.87 -8.50 3.78
C LEU A 48 -1.36 -7.59 4.90
N ARG A 49 -0.62 -7.58 6.01
CA ARG A 49 -0.80 -6.59 7.08
C ARG A 49 0.07 -5.37 6.82
N ILE A 50 -0.56 -4.20 6.71
CA ILE A 50 0.09 -2.93 6.42
C ILE A 50 -0.33 -1.92 7.49
N ASP A 51 0.65 -1.23 8.07
CA ASP A 51 0.43 -0.24 9.12
C ASP A 51 -0.11 1.06 8.51
N ILE A 52 -1.32 1.45 8.91
CA ILE A 52 -1.99 2.69 8.49
C ILE A 52 -2.61 3.41 9.69
N GLY A 53 -3.04 4.66 9.48
CA GLY A 53 -3.62 5.51 10.51
C GLY A 53 -2.84 6.80 10.70
N PRO A 54 -3.07 7.57 11.78
CA PRO A 54 -2.31 8.78 12.06
C PRO A 54 -0.80 8.50 12.03
N ALA A 55 -0.01 9.38 11.42
CA ALA A 55 1.43 9.18 11.26
C ALA A 55 2.18 9.01 12.61
N SER A 56 1.62 9.55 13.69
CA SER A 56 2.15 9.38 15.06
C SER A 56 1.81 8.04 15.71
N LYS A 57 0.82 7.31 15.17
CA LYS A 57 0.30 6.06 15.74
C LYS A 57 -0.42 5.25 14.66
N THR A 58 0.35 4.49 13.89
CA THR A 58 -0.20 3.54 12.92
C THR A 58 -0.66 2.25 13.60
N SER A 59 -1.50 1.51 12.90
CA SER A 59 -1.99 0.19 13.31
C SER A 59 -2.11 -0.73 12.11
N PRO A 60 -1.82 -2.04 12.26
CA PRO A 60 -1.78 -2.97 11.14
C PRO A 60 -3.18 -3.35 10.67
N ARG A 61 -3.54 -2.97 9.45
CA ARG A 61 -4.79 -3.37 8.78
C ARG A 61 -4.52 -4.42 7.71
N THR A 62 -5.51 -5.26 7.45
CA THR A 62 -5.39 -6.38 6.50
C THR A 62 -5.86 -5.97 5.11
N PHE A 63 -4.99 -6.15 4.11
CA PHE A 63 -5.24 -5.87 2.70
C PHE A 63 -5.12 -7.14 1.87
N ILE A 64 -6.00 -7.30 0.89
CA ILE A 64 -6.03 -8.46 -0.02
C ILE A 64 -5.59 -8.03 -1.41
N PHE A 65 -4.62 -8.76 -1.95
CA PHE A 65 -4.06 -8.56 -3.29
C PHE A 65 -4.29 -9.80 -4.14
N ASP A 66 -5.06 -9.65 -5.22
CA ASP A 66 -5.14 -10.64 -6.29
C ASP A 66 -3.80 -10.73 -7.02
N ARG A 67 -3.38 -11.93 -7.44
CA ARG A 67 -2.24 -12.07 -8.37
C ARG A 67 -2.70 -11.80 -9.79
N ARG A 68 -1.95 -11.01 -10.53
CA ARG A 68 -2.23 -10.61 -11.91
C ARG A 68 -1.22 -11.15 -12.91
N ILE A 69 -0.06 -11.56 -12.40
CA ILE A 69 0.99 -12.20 -13.16
C ILE A 69 0.92 -13.71 -12.88
N VAL A 70 1.06 -14.52 -13.93
CA VAL A 70 1.11 -15.98 -13.79
C VAL A 70 2.40 -16.36 -13.06
N ASP A 71 2.28 -17.29 -12.12
CA ASP A 71 3.37 -17.76 -11.26
C ASP A 71 4.16 -16.62 -10.59
N SER A 72 3.46 -15.86 -9.75
CA SER A 72 4.02 -14.70 -9.05
C SER A 72 3.90 -14.80 -7.54
N ASP A 73 4.66 -13.96 -6.84
CA ASP A 73 4.57 -13.69 -5.41
C ASP A 73 4.12 -12.24 -5.18
N ILE A 74 3.25 -12.01 -4.19
CA ILE A 74 2.99 -10.66 -3.66
C ILE A 74 3.97 -10.39 -2.52
N LEU A 75 4.75 -9.32 -2.64
CA LEU A 75 5.82 -8.99 -1.72
C LEU A 75 5.53 -7.67 -1.01
N LYS A 76 5.80 -7.62 0.29
CA LYS A 76 5.75 -6.40 1.10
C LYS A 76 7.17 -5.94 1.41
N VAL A 77 7.54 -4.76 0.93
CA VAL A 77 8.88 -4.18 1.11
C VAL A 77 8.74 -2.83 1.81
N THR A 78 9.49 -2.61 2.88
CA THR A 78 9.51 -1.33 3.60
C THR A 78 10.86 -0.63 3.40
N LEU A 79 10.83 0.65 3.01
CA LEU A 79 12.02 1.46 2.72
C LEU A 79 11.94 2.83 3.42
N PRO A 80 13.08 3.41 3.85
CA PRO A 80 13.09 4.79 4.33
C PRO A 80 12.78 5.78 3.21
N ARG A 81 12.44 7.02 3.56
CA ARG A 81 12.36 8.14 2.60
C ARG A 81 13.71 8.90 2.58
N PRO A 82 14.27 9.25 1.42
CA PRO A 82 13.84 8.87 0.06
C PRO A 82 14.05 7.37 -0.22
N MET A 83 13.14 6.76 -0.98
CA MET A 83 13.10 5.31 -1.20
C MET A 83 14.30 4.75 -1.98
N GLY A 84 14.88 5.55 -2.88
CA GLY A 84 16.00 5.09 -3.71
C GLY A 84 15.63 4.16 -4.87
N LEU A 85 14.35 4.16 -5.28
CA LEU A 85 13.86 3.42 -6.44
C LEU A 85 13.55 4.35 -7.60
N VAL A 86 13.81 3.90 -8.81
CA VAL A 86 13.36 4.51 -10.06
C VAL A 86 12.16 3.72 -10.56
N PHE A 87 11.05 4.40 -10.79
CA PHE A 87 9.81 3.81 -11.30
C PHE A 87 9.53 4.28 -12.72
N GLU A 88 8.97 3.40 -13.54
CA GLU A 88 8.46 3.72 -14.86
C GLU A 88 7.06 3.13 -15.09
N GLU A 89 6.35 3.68 -16.07
CA GLU A 89 5.09 3.13 -16.56
C GLU A 89 5.37 2.19 -17.74
N ASP A 90 5.13 0.89 -17.55
CA ASP A 90 4.97 -0.06 -18.66
C ASP A 90 3.63 0.24 -19.34
N LYS A 91 3.68 1.07 -20.38
CA LYS A 91 2.51 1.49 -21.15
C LYS A 91 1.80 0.33 -21.86
N ALA A 92 2.52 -0.74 -22.20
CA ALA A 92 1.93 -1.88 -22.90
C ALA A 92 1.03 -2.68 -21.95
N LYS A 93 1.43 -2.78 -20.67
CA LYS A 93 0.67 -3.50 -19.65
C LYS A 93 -0.19 -2.59 -18.75
N GLY A 94 -0.02 -1.27 -18.85
CA GLY A 94 -0.66 -0.30 -17.95
C GLY A 94 -0.22 -0.47 -16.50
N GLN A 95 1.04 -0.86 -16.29
CA GLN A 95 1.61 -1.20 -14.99
C GLN A 95 2.72 -0.23 -14.62
N VAL A 96 2.97 -0.08 -13.32
CA VAL A 96 4.14 0.65 -12.82
C VAL A 96 5.17 -0.36 -12.36
N VAL A 97 6.40 -0.24 -12.85
CA VAL A 97 7.48 -1.18 -12.55
C VAL A 97 8.68 -0.48 -11.95
N VAL A 98 9.46 -1.21 -11.15
CA VAL A 98 10.78 -0.78 -10.71
C VAL A 98 11.73 -0.89 -11.90
N ALA A 99 12.17 0.24 -12.43
CA ALA A 99 13.08 0.31 -13.58
C ALA A 99 14.55 0.17 -13.15
N ASP A 100 14.91 0.85 -12.04
CA ASP A 100 16.29 0.87 -11.55
C ASP A 100 16.35 1.31 -10.07
N PHE A 101 17.55 1.40 -9.53
CA PHE A 101 17.86 1.96 -8.22
C PHE A 101 18.63 3.27 -8.36
N VAL A 102 18.44 4.18 -7.40
CA VAL A 102 19.32 5.34 -7.28
C VAL A 102 20.65 4.87 -6.69
N GLU A 103 21.77 5.22 -7.33
CA GLU A 103 23.11 4.85 -6.89
C GLU A 103 23.39 5.33 -5.45
N GLY A 104 23.97 4.45 -4.64
CA GLY A 104 24.30 4.72 -3.24
C GLY A 104 23.09 4.73 -2.29
N SER A 105 21.88 4.48 -2.80
CA SER A 105 20.67 4.46 -1.98
C SER A 105 20.56 3.23 -1.09
N GLU A 106 19.73 3.32 -0.05
CA GLU A 106 19.45 2.19 0.83
C GLU A 106 18.76 1.03 0.10
N ALA A 107 17.88 1.32 -0.87
CA ALA A 107 17.27 0.28 -1.69
C ALA A 107 18.31 -0.48 -2.53
N GLU A 108 19.25 0.24 -3.15
CA GLU A 108 20.34 -0.38 -3.92
C GLU A 108 21.23 -1.26 -3.02
N LYS A 109 21.64 -0.74 -1.86
CA LYS A 109 22.46 -1.49 -0.89
C LYS A 109 21.74 -2.74 -0.40
N ARG A 110 20.47 -2.63 -0.01
CA ARG A 110 19.65 -3.78 0.42
C ARG A 110 19.51 -4.82 -0.70
N ASN A 111 19.31 -4.38 -1.94
CA ASN A 111 19.26 -5.29 -3.09
C ASN A 111 20.59 -6.03 -3.31
N LYS A 112 21.74 -5.32 -3.24
CA LYS A 112 23.08 -5.92 -3.34
C LYS A 112 23.33 -6.97 -2.25
N VAL A 113 22.93 -6.69 -1.00
CA VAL A 113 23.03 -7.65 0.12
C VAL A 113 22.12 -8.85 -0.08
N ALA A 114 20.88 -8.63 -0.52
CA ALA A 114 19.91 -9.72 -0.73
C ALA A 114 20.36 -10.74 -1.78
N LYS A 115 21.17 -10.33 -2.76
CA LYS A 115 21.79 -11.22 -3.75
C LYS A 115 22.79 -12.20 -3.11
N LEU A 116 23.37 -11.86 -1.96
CA LEU A 116 24.37 -12.69 -1.27
C LEU A 116 23.75 -13.71 -0.30
N ASN A 117 22.63 -13.37 0.34
CA ASN A 117 22.03 -14.16 1.42
C ASN A 117 20.66 -14.78 1.07
N GLN A 118 20.26 -14.71 -0.20
CA GLN A 118 18.97 -15.21 -0.70
C GLN A 118 17.74 -14.61 0.00
N SER A 119 17.85 -13.46 0.67
CA SER A 119 16.71 -12.76 1.29
C SER A 119 15.94 -11.91 0.27
N TRP A 120 15.70 -12.43 -0.93
CA TRP A 120 15.15 -11.68 -2.06
C TRP A 120 13.71 -11.21 -1.85
N ARG A 121 12.94 -11.90 -1.00
CA ARG A 121 11.53 -11.58 -0.72
C ARG A 121 11.33 -10.29 0.07
N SER A 122 12.35 -9.80 0.77
CA SER A 122 12.25 -8.62 1.64
C SER A 122 12.78 -7.34 1.00
N VAL A 123 13.22 -7.40 -0.27
CA VAL A 123 13.79 -6.25 -0.99
C VAL A 123 13.09 -6.06 -2.34
N ALA A 124 13.06 -4.82 -2.82
CA ALA A 124 12.65 -4.51 -4.18
C ALA A 124 13.68 -5.05 -5.19
N GLN A 125 13.22 -5.40 -6.38
CA GLN A 125 14.03 -5.81 -7.54
C GLN A 125 13.57 -5.08 -8.80
N VAL A 126 14.48 -4.90 -9.75
CA VAL A 126 14.13 -4.42 -11.10
C VAL A 126 13.13 -5.40 -11.72
N GLY A 127 12.08 -4.85 -12.34
CA GLY A 127 10.98 -5.61 -12.92
C GLY A 127 9.82 -5.89 -11.95
N ASP A 128 9.95 -5.57 -10.66
CA ASP A 128 8.82 -5.65 -9.72
C ASP A 128 7.68 -4.74 -10.15
N VAL A 129 6.46 -5.30 -10.21
CA VAL A 129 5.25 -4.53 -10.52
C VAL A 129 4.69 -3.93 -9.24
N LEU A 130 4.58 -2.60 -9.16
CA LEU A 130 3.98 -1.91 -8.03
C LEU A 130 2.46 -2.14 -7.99
N ARG A 131 1.98 -2.77 -6.92
CA ARG A 131 0.54 -3.03 -6.66
C ARG A 131 -0.05 -2.01 -5.70
N ALA A 132 0.71 -1.57 -4.70
CA ALA A 132 0.30 -0.51 -3.78
C ALA A 132 1.49 0.16 -3.09
N CYS A 133 1.26 1.33 -2.52
CA CYS A 133 2.22 2.00 -1.65
C CYS A 133 1.50 2.69 -0.48
N THR A 134 2.17 2.82 0.66
CA THR A 134 1.72 3.72 1.71
C THR A 134 2.06 5.16 1.37
N CYS A 135 1.13 6.07 1.55
CA CYS A 135 1.34 7.49 1.33
C CYS A 135 0.65 8.32 2.41
N THR A 136 1.06 9.58 2.57
CA THR A 136 0.47 10.47 3.56
C THR A 136 -0.68 11.26 2.94
N ASN A 137 -1.86 11.16 3.54
CA ASN A 137 -3.02 11.99 3.25
C ASN A 137 -3.29 12.94 4.43
N LEU A 138 -3.83 14.14 4.14
CA LEU A 138 -4.25 15.10 5.16
C LEU A 138 -5.74 14.93 5.42
N VAL A 139 -6.08 14.45 6.61
CA VAL A 139 -7.49 14.31 7.02
C VAL A 139 -7.89 15.55 7.83
N TYR A 140 -8.88 16.27 7.32
CA TYR A 140 -9.49 17.41 8.00
C TYR A 140 -10.67 16.90 8.84
N ALA A 141 -10.62 17.08 10.15
CA ALA A 141 -11.73 16.71 11.01
C ALA A 141 -12.92 17.64 10.74
N THR A 142 -14.03 17.09 10.26
CA THR A 142 -15.29 17.83 10.06
C THR A 142 -15.92 18.13 11.42
N ARG A 143 -15.96 19.42 11.77
CA ARG A 143 -16.72 20.03 12.89
C ARG A 143 -16.33 19.56 14.30
N SER A 144 -15.45 20.33 14.94
CA SER A 144 -15.53 20.51 16.39
C SER A 144 -16.42 21.73 16.67
N LEU A 145 -17.29 21.66 17.69
CA LEU A 145 -18.07 22.81 18.17
C LEU A 145 -17.19 23.97 18.70
N LEU A 146 -15.87 23.79 18.80
CA LEU A 146 -14.91 24.66 19.51
C LEU A 146 -13.67 25.03 18.67
N GLY A 147 -13.85 25.23 17.36
CA GLY A 147 -12.81 25.77 16.48
C GLY A 147 -12.14 24.78 15.52
N VAL A 148 -11.23 25.31 14.69
CA VAL A 148 -10.55 24.59 13.61
C VAL A 148 -9.48 23.67 14.19
N LYS A 149 -9.68 22.36 14.10
CA LYS A 149 -8.65 21.37 14.43
C LYS A 149 -7.64 21.30 13.29
N ALA A 150 -6.35 21.35 13.62
CA ALA A 150 -5.28 21.19 12.63
C ALA A 150 -5.43 19.86 11.87
N PRO A 151 -5.11 19.82 10.56
CA PRO A 151 -5.19 18.61 9.76
C PRO A 151 -4.28 17.52 10.34
N VAL A 152 -4.80 16.30 10.41
CA VAL A 152 -4.03 15.14 10.87
C VAL A 152 -3.39 14.48 9.66
N ARG A 153 -2.08 14.27 9.73
CA ARG A 153 -1.34 13.48 8.74
C ARG A 153 -1.64 12.01 8.98
N THR A 154 -2.20 11.36 7.98
CA THR A 154 -2.65 9.96 8.05
C THR A 154 -1.95 9.15 6.97
N ILE A 155 -1.29 8.07 7.37
CA ILE A 155 -0.75 7.07 6.45
C ILE A 155 -1.91 6.21 5.94
N VAL A 156 -2.03 6.11 4.62
CA VAL A 156 -3.04 5.29 3.94
C VAL A 156 -2.36 4.40 2.91
N VAL A 157 -3.01 3.30 2.52
CA VAL A 157 -2.56 2.49 1.37
C VAL A 157 -3.22 3.01 0.10
N TYR A 158 -2.40 3.41 -0.86
CA TYR A 158 -2.81 3.74 -2.21
C TYR A 158 -2.63 2.52 -3.11
N GLY A 159 -3.73 2.00 -3.68
CA GLY A 159 -3.68 0.97 -4.72
C GLY A 159 -3.19 1.57 -6.04
N ALA A 160 -2.16 0.97 -6.64
CA ALA A 160 -1.59 1.43 -7.91
C ALA A 160 -2.28 0.81 -9.14
N ASP A 161 -2.99 -0.30 -8.92
CA ASP A 161 -3.68 -1.05 -9.95
C ASP A 161 -4.71 -0.22 -10.72
N ASN A 162 -4.62 -0.27 -12.06
CA ASN A 162 -5.51 0.46 -12.98
C ASN A 162 -5.54 1.98 -12.74
N GLN A 163 -4.57 2.52 -12.02
CA GLN A 163 -4.46 3.95 -11.78
C GLN A 163 -3.60 4.61 -12.84
N LYS A 164 -3.96 5.85 -13.21
CA LYS A 164 -3.16 6.64 -14.14
C LYS A 164 -1.80 6.97 -13.51
N TRP A 165 -0.73 6.86 -14.28
CA TRP A 165 0.64 7.12 -13.82
C TRP A 165 0.82 8.43 -13.01
N PRO A 166 0.24 9.59 -13.40
CA PRO A 166 0.36 10.80 -12.59
C PRO A 166 -0.18 10.68 -11.17
N LYS A 167 -1.22 9.87 -10.95
CA LYS A 167 -1.80 9.64 -9.61
C LYS A 167 -0.91 8.71 -8.78
N VAL A 168 -0.34 7.68 -9.40
CA VAL A 168 0.65 6.80 -8.75
C VAL A 168 1.88 7.61 -8.33
N LEU A 169 2.40 8.45 -9.21
CA LEU A 169 3.49 9.38 -8.89
C LEU A 169 3.14 10.32 -7.74
N ALA A 170 1.93 10.88 -7.72
CA ALA A 170 1.49 11.73 -6.63
C ALA A 170 1.47 10.98 -5.29
N ALA A 171 0.98 9.73 -5.28
CA ALA A 171 1.00 8.88 -4.09
C ALA A 171 2.42 8.54 -3.62
N LEU A 172 3.32 8.14 -4.53
CA LEU A 172 4.73 7.85 -4.20
C LEU A 172 5.46 9.07 -3.61
N LYS A 173 5.16 10.26 -4.12
CA LYS A 173 5.70 11.54 -3.63
C LYS A 173 5.02 12.03 -2.35
N ALA A 174 3.83 11.55 -2.03
CA ALA A 174 3.06 12.02 -0.88
C ALA A 174 3.62 11.46 0.43
N GLY A 175 4.23 12.37 1.19
CA GLY A 175 4.83 12.10 2.49
C GLY A 175 6.17 12.80 2.64
N SER A 176 6.67 12.80 3.86
CA SER A 176 7.91 13.43 4.30
C SER A 176 8.71 12.46 5.16
N ARG A 177 9.99 12.73 5.39
CA ARG A 177 10.84 11.86 6.20
C ARG A 177 10.32 11.67 7.63
N SER A 178 9.63 12.68 8.18
CA SER A 178 9.03 12.60 9.52
C SER A 178 7.79 11.70 9.60
N ASP A 179 7.21 11.28 8.47
CA ASP A 179 6.08 10.35 8.45
C ASP A 179 6.50 8.88 8.58
N GLY A 180 7.81 8.62 8.65
CA GLY A 180 8.37 7.28 8.75
C GLY A 180 8.68 6.64 7.40
N GLU A 181 8.80 5.31 7.42
CA GLU A 181 9.11 4.50 6.25
C GLU A 181 7.90 4.35 5.31
N VAL A 182 8.18 3.99 4.06
CA VAL A 182 7.18 3.65 3.05
C VAL A 182 7.11 2.14 2.93
N THR A 183 5.91 1.59 3.05
CA THR A 183 5.63 0.22 2.64
C THR A 183 5.15 0.21 1.19
N LEU A 184 5.83 -0.57 0.37
CA LEU A 184 5.52 -0.86 -1.02
C LEU A 184 5.04 -2.30 -1.10
N VAL A 185 4.01 -2.53 -1.91
CA VAL A 185 3.54 -3.87 -2.26
C VAL A 185 3.86 -4.10 -3.72
N PHE A 186 4.66 -5.13 -3.97
CA PHE A 186 5.07 -5.55 -5.30
C PHE A 186 4.42 -6.87 -5.67
N GLU A 187 4.25 -7.09 -6.96
CA GLU A 187 4.06 -8.42 -7.53
C GLU A 187 5.31 -8.75 -8.36
N ARG A 188 5.91 -9.90 -8.05
CA ARG A 188 7.13 -10.38 -8.71
C ARG A 188 6.86 -11.73 -9.36
N GLN A 189 7.18 -11.85 -10.64
CA GLN A 189 7.16 -13.14 -11.32
C GLN A 189 8.25 -14.06 -10.72
N ARG A 190 7.91 -15.31 -10.44
CA ARG A 190 8.90 -16.33 -10.07
C ARG A 190 9.67 -16.69 -11.33
N SER A 191 10.96 -16.36 -11.34
CA SER A 191 11.92 -16.77 -12.37
C SER A 191 12.47 -18.15 -12.10
#